data_AF-Q936F8-F1
#
_entry.id   AF-Q936F8-F1
#
_cell.length_a   1.000
_cell.length_b   1.000
_cell.length_c   1.000
_cell.angle_alpha   90.00
_cell.angle_beta   90.00
_cell.angle_gamma   90.00
#
_symmetry.space_group_name_H-M   'P 1'
#
loop_
_entity.id
_entity.type
_entity.pdbx_description
1 polymer ?
#
loop_
_entity_poly.entity_id
_entity_poly.type
_entity_poly.pdbx_seq_one_letter_code
_entity_poly.pdbx_strand_id
1 'polypeptide(L)'
;MQNRNDFIEKLLDRAQIEEGMRVLDIGCATGEVTQLIAKRVGANGEVVGVDVNESLLKIANENNQYNNVSYQYSDIYHLPDTMGHFDAIVGRRVLMYLPDAEKCLQILNQF
;
A
#
# COMPACT_ATOMS: atom_id res chain seq x y z
N MET A 1 -21.31 -16.52 1.59
CA MET A 1 -19.85 -16.48 1.82
C MET A 1 -19.39 -15.15 1.27
N GLN A 2 -18.90 -14.23 2.12
CA GLN A 2 -18.45 -12.92 1.68
C GLN A 2 -17.10 -13.07 0.99
N ASN A 3 -16.95 -12.55 -0.23
CA ASN A 3 -15.71 -12.71 -0.98
C ASN A 3 -14.61 -11.88 -0.29
N ARG A 4 -13.37 -12.39 -0.19
CA ARG A 4 -12.26 -11.70 0.50
C ARG A 4 -12.05 -10.29 -0.04
N ASN A 5 -12.30 -10.11 -1.34
CA ASN A 5 -12.18 -8.83 -2.04
C ASN A 5 -13.26 -7.82 -1.60
N ASP A 6 -14.44 -8.25 -1.15
CA ASP A 6 -15.53 -7.33 -0.75
C ASP A 6 -15.12 -6.41 0.41
N PHE A 7 -14.27 -6.92 1.32
CA PHE A 7 -13.74 -6.12 2.42
C PHE A 7 -12.67 -5.14 1.97
N ILE A 8 -11.86 -5.51 0.99
CA ILE A 8 -10.82 -4.64 0.45
C ILE A 8 -11.48 -3.53 -0.36
N GLU A 9 -12.43 -3.84 -1.23
CA GLU A 9 -13.19 -2.83 -1.99
C GLU A 9 -13.87 -1.82 -1.07
N LYS A 10 -14.53 -2.27 0.01
CA LYS A 10 -15.12 -1.37 1.01
C LYS A 10 -14.09 -0.51 1.74
N LEU A 11 -12.89 -1.04 1.99
CA LEU A 11 -11.79 -0.26 2.55
C LEU A 11 -11.38 0.85 1.57
N LEU A 12 -11.20 0.51 0.29
CA LEU A 12 -10.82 1.47 -0.75
C LEU A 12 -11.91 2.53 -0.99
N ASP A 13 -13.19 2.15 -0.93
CA ASP A 13 -14.31 3.09 -0.99
C ASP A 13 -14.30 4.09 0.17
N ARG A 14 -14.03 3.62 1.40
CA ARG A 14 -13.96 4.48 2.59
C ARG A 14 -12.73 5.38 2.59
N ALA A 15 -11.63 4.90 2.03
CA ALA A 15 -10.42 5.68 1.81
C ALA A 15 -10.54 6.64 0.61
N GLN A 16 -11.67 6.62 -0.11
CA GLN A 16 -11.94 7.47 -1.27
C GLN A 16 -10.83 7.36 -2.33
N ILE A 17 -10.34 6.14 -2.56
CA ILE A 17 -9.35 5.91 -3.61
C ILE A 17 -10.00 6.15 -4.98
N GLU A 18 -9.40 7.04 -5.76
CA GLU A 18 -9.92 7.51 -7.05
C GLU A 18 -8.85 7.47 -8.14
N GLU A 19 -9.29 7.60 -9.40
CA GLU A 19 -8.41 7.59 -10.57
C GLU A 19 -7.40 8.75 -10.53
N GLY A 20 -6.15 8.46 -10.90
CA GLY A 20 -5.04 9.42 -10.90
C GLY A 20 -4.32 9.58 -9.55
N MET A 21 -4.82 8.98 -8.46
CA MET A 21 -4.18 9.10 -7.15
C MET A 21 -2.83 8.38 -7.10
N ARG A 22 -1.93 8.96 -6.30
CA ARG A 22 -0.69 8.34 -5.84
C ARG A 22 -0.89 7.77 -4.44
N VAL A 23 -0.79 6.44 -4.30
CA VAL A 23 -1.16 5.73 -3.07
C VAL A 23 0.02 4.93 -2.51
N LEU A 24 0.25 5.03 -1.21
CA LEU A 24 1.20 4.18 -0.47
C LEU A 24 0.46 3.01 0.19
N ASP A 25 0.87 1.78 -0.11
CA ASP A 25 0.39 0.56 0.56
C ASP A 25 1.44 0.04 1.55
N ILE A 26 1.19 0.22 2.85
CA ILE A 26 2.13 -0.13 3.93
C ILE A 26 1.91 -1.57 4.43
N GLY A 27 2.97 -2.36 4.45
CA GLY A 27 2.90 -3.80 4.75
C GLY A 27 2.22 -4.57 3.62
N CYS A 28 2.64 -4.31 2.37
CA CYS A 28 1.95 -4.78 1.17
C CYS A 28 2.01 -6.30 0.95
N ALA A 29 2.88 -7.02 1.66
CA ALA A 29 3.07 -8.46 1.56
C ALA A 29 3.22 -8.93 0.09
N THR A 30 2.36 -9.84 -0.37
CA THR A 30 2.38 -10.37 -1.75
C THR A 30 1.64 -9.48 -2.76
N GLY A 31 1.26 -8.26 -2.39
CA GLY A 31 0.71 -7.24 -3.29
C GLY A 31 -0.79 -7.35 -3.60
N GLU A 32 -1.57 -8.15 -2.88
CA GLU A 32 -3.00 -8.34 -3.18
C GLU A 32 -3.79 -7.01 -3.08
N VAL A 33 -3.56 -6.24 -2.02
CA VAL A 33 -4.22 -4.93 -1.82
C VAL A 33 -3.65 -3.91 -2.81
N THR A 34 -2.32 -3.88 -2.98
CA THR A 34 -1.61 -3.01 -3.93
C THR A 34 -2.18 -3.11 -5.34
N GLN A 35 -2.45 -4.33 -5.83
CA GLN A 35 -3.01 -4.53 -7.17
C GLN A 35 -4.48 -4.08 -7.29
N LEU A 36 -5.27 -4.19 -6.23
CA LEU A 36 -6.64 -3.66 -6.22
C LEU A 36 -6.65 -2.13 -6.20
N ILE A 37 -5.72 -1.51 -5.46
CA ILE A 37 -5.49 -0.06 -5.52
C ILE A 37 -5.07 0.34 -6.93
N ALA A 38 -4.10 -0.35 -7.53
CA ALA A 38 -3.56 -0.05 -8.86
C ALA A 38 -4.65 -0.06 -9.94
N LYS A 39 -5.54 -1.05 -9.87
CA LYS A 39 -6.72 -1.13 -10.73
C LYS A 39 -7.62 0.10 -10.60
N ARG A 40 -7.78 0.62 -9.38
CA ARG A 40 -8.71 1.71 -9.07
C ARG A 40 -8.15 3.09 -9.39
N VAL A 41 -6.86 3.31 -9.13
CA VAL A 41 -6.19 4.57 -9.49
C VAL A 41 -5.93 4.69 -11.00
N GLY A 42 -6.07 3.59 -11.75
CA GLY A 42 -5.97 3.58 -13.20
C GLY A 42 -4.56 3.86 -13.71
N ALA A 43 -4.40 3.89 -15.04
CA ALA A 43 -3.08 4.02 -15.68
C ALA A 43 -2.38 5.36 -15.44
N ASN A 44 -3.13 6.39 -14.99
CA ASN A 44 -2.59 7.72 -14.68
C ASN A 44 -2.25 7.89 -13.19
N GLY A 45 -2.64 6.95 -12.32
CA GLY A 45 -2.25 6.94 -10.92
C GLY A 45 -0.98 6.13 -10.68
N GLU A 46 -0.50 6.12 -9.44
CA GLU A 46 0.73 5.42 -9.02
C GLU A 46 0.48 4.70 -7.70
N VAL A 47 1.03 3.49 -7.54
CA VAL A 47 1.00 2.78 -6.26
C VAL A 47 2.39 2.34 -5.85
N VAL A 48 2.78 2.67 -4.63
CA VAL A 48 4.02 2.20 -4.01
C VAL A 48 3.66 1.23 -2.89
N GLY A 49 4.03 -0.04 -3.03
CA GLY A 49 3.90 -1.04 -1.97
C GLY A 49 5.20 -1.18 -1.19
N VAL A 50 5.13 -1.11 0.13
CA VAL A 50 6.31 -1.29 1.00
C VAL A 50 6.12 -2.46 1.98
N ASP A 51 7.17 -3.26 2.16
CA ASP A 51 7.22 -4.32 3.17
C ASP A 51 8.67 -4.58 3.60
N VAL A 52 8.86 -5.10 4.82
CA VAL A 52 10.18 -5.50 5.34
C VAL A 52 10.55 -6.94 4.97
N ASN A 53 9.65 -7.68 4.32
CA ASN A 53 9.89 -9.05 3.91
C ASN A 53 10.21 -9.15 2.42
N GLU A 54 11.51 -9.22 2.09
CA GLU A 54 12.01 -9.34 0.71
C GLU A 54 11.42 -10.55 -0.04
N SER A 55 11.16 -11.66 0.65
CA SER A 55 10.59 -12.86 0.02
C SER A 55 9.15 -12.62 -0.45
N LEU A 56 8.36 -11.85 0.31
CA LEU A 56 7.01 -11.47 -0.08
C LEU A 56 7.02 -10.44 -1.20
N LEU A 57 7.93 -9.47 -1.15
CA LEU A 57 8.10 -8.48 -2.23
C LEU A 57 8.51 -9.14 -3.55
N LYS A 58 9.32 -10.19 -3.52
CA LYS A 58 9.64 -10.97 -4.71
C LYS A 58 8.37 -11.57 -5.34
N ILE A 59 7.52 -12.20 -4.52
CA ILE A 59 6.23 -12.75 -4.98
C ILE A 59 5.30 -11.64 -5.49
N ALA A 60 5.29 -10.49 -4.82
CA ALA A 60 4.48 -9.34 -5.23
C ALA A 60 4.89 -8.83 -6.62
N ASN A 61 6.20 -8.73 -6.88
CA ASN A 61 6.74 -8.36 -8.18
C ASN A 61 6.43 -9.42 -9.26
N GLU A 62 6.60 -10.71 -8.96
CA GLU A 62 6.29 -11.81 -9.90
C GLU A 62 4.80 -11.84 -10.28
N ASN A 63 3.92 -11.50 -9.34
CA ASN A 63 2.47 -11.46 -9.55
C ASN A 63 1.97 -10.11 -10.08
N ASN A 64 2.84 -9.11 -10.25
CA ASN A 64 2.42 -7.78 -10.61
C ASN A 64 1.90 -7.75 -12.06
N GLN A 65 0.70 -7.20 -12.26
CA GLN A 65 0.08 -7.06 -13.57
C GLN A 65 0.00 -5.61 -14.05
N TYR A 66 0.53 -4.66 -13.28
CA TYR A 66 0.32 -3.23 -13.46
C TYR A 66 1.65 -2.48 -13.63
N ASN A 67 1.73 -1.64 -14.67
CA ASN A 67 2.93 -0.84 -14.95
C ASN A 67 3.11 0.35 -14.00
N ASN A 68 2.05 0.74 -13.30
CA ASN A 68 2.03 1.86 -12.36
C ASN A 68 2.20 1.43 -10.89
N VAL A 69 2.74 0.22 -10.67
CA VAL A 69 3.04 -0.31 -9.33
C VAL A 69 4.54 -0.48 -9.16
N SER A 70 5.06 -0.01 -8.03
CA SER A 70 6.41 -0.33 -7.58
C SER A 70 6.36 -0.97 -6.19
N TYR A 71 7.22 -1.95 -5.96
CA TYR A 71 7.38 -2.61 -4.66
C TYR A 71 8.77 -2.31 -4.11
N GLN A 72 8.85 -1.86 -2.87
CA GLN A 72 10.08 -1.42 -2.24
C GLN A 72 10.27 -2.06 -0.88
N TYR A 73 11.49 -2.52 -0.61
CA TYR A 73 11.87 -2.90 0.74
C TYR A 73 11.96 -1.65 1.60
N SER A 74 11.14 -1.56 2.64
CA SER A 74 11.22 -0.45 3.58
C SER A 74 10.61 -0.82 4.93
N ASP A 75 11.24 -0.31 5.99
CA ASP A 75 10.67 -0.29 7.33
C ASP A 75 9.81 0.97 7.46
N ILE A 76 8.56 0.81 7.91
CA ILE A 76 7.61 1.91 8.09
C ILE A 76 8.13 2.96 9.08
N TYR A 77 9.01 2.58 10.02
CA TYR A 77 9.64 3.54 10.94
C TYR A 77 10.79 4.34 10.32
N HIS A 78 11.20 4.00 9.10
CA HIS A 78 12.36 4.56 8.41
C HIS A 78 12.07 4.77 6.91
N LEU A 79 10.84 5.20 6.58
CA LEU A 79 10.46 5.53 5.21
C LEU A 79 11.36 6.67 4.68
N PRO A 80 11.91 6.56 3.46
CA PRO A 80 12.80 7.58 2.93
C PRO A 80 12.01 8.82 2.48
N ASP A 81 12.46 10.00 2.91
CA ASP A 81 11.87 11.31 2.54
C ASP A 81 11.77 11.53 1.03
N THR A 82 12.59 10.83 0.24
CA THR A 82 12.56 10.86 -1.23
C THR A 82 11.30 10.25 -1.83
N MET A 83 10.44 9.60 -1.05
CA MET A 83 9.16 9.07 -1.53
C MET A 83 8.16 10.15 -1.91
N GLY A 84 8.33 11.39 -1.41
CA GLY A 84 7.41 12.49 -1.67
C GLY A 84 6.02 12.27 -1.06
N HIS A 85 5.03 13.02 -1.54
CA HIS A 85 3.68 13.01 -0.99
C HIS A 85 2.75 11.98 -1.62
N PHE A 86 1.76 11.53 -0.85
CA PHE A 86 0.72 10.61 -1.31
C PHE A 86 -0.68 11.20 -1.10
N ASP A 87 -1.60 10.91 -2.02
CA ASP A 87 -3.00 11.30 -1.88
C ASP A 87 -3.72 10.43 -0.83
N ALA A 88 -3.24 9.19 -0.65
CA ALA A 88 -3.74 8.27 0.36
C ALA A 88 -2.66 7.27 0.82
N ILE A 89 -2.78 6.84 2.07
CA ILE A 89 -1.99 5.75 2.65
C ILE A 89 -2.95 4.64 3.08
N VAL A 90 -2.75 3.43 2.57
CA VAL A 90 -3.55 2.24 2.88
C VAL A 90 -2.68 1.25 3.65
N GLY A 91 -3.20 0.74 4.77
CA GLY A 91 -2.52 -0.28 5.57
C GLY A 91 -3.49 -1.34 6.06
N ARG A 92 -3.56 -2.48 5.37
CA ARG A 92 -4.51 -3.54 5.73
C ARG A 92 -3.88 -4.54 6.70
N ARG A 93 -4.37 -4.54 7.94
CA ARG A 93 -3.88 -5.41 9.02
C ARG A 93 -2.38 -5.24 9.27
N VAL A 94 -1.87 -4.01 9.24
CA VAL A 94 -0.46 -3.72 9.52
C VAL A 94 -0.25 -3.28 10.97
N LEU A 95 -1.11 -2.38 11.49
CA LEU A 95 -0.89 -1.72 12.78
C LEU A 95 -0.80 -2.68 13.97
N MET A 96 -1.50 -3.81 13.95
CA MET A 96 -1.45 -4.81 15.04
C MET A 96 -0.15 -5.61 15.10
N TYR A 97 0.69 -5.54 14.07
CA TYR A 97 2.00 -6.19 14.04
C TYR A 97 3.13 -5.22 14.39
N LEU A 98 2.81 -3.94 14.57
CA LEU A 98 3.79 -2.90 14.86
C LEU A 98 4.01 -2.77 16.37
N PRO A 99 5.28 -2.64 16.82
CA PRO A 99 5.59 -2.42 18.23
C PRO A 99 5.05 -1.09 18.77
N ASP A 100 4.94 -0.07 17.92
CA ASP A 100 4.45 1.26 18.26
C ASP A 100 3.58 1.83 17.12
N ALA A 101 2.28 1.54 17.19
CA ALA A 101 1.33 2.01 16.19
C ALA A 101 1.16 3.55 16.20
N GLU A 102 1.36 4.21 17.35
CA GLU A 102 1.23 5.67 17.44
C GLU A 102 2.38 6.36 16.71
N LYS A 103 3.62 5.93 16.97
CA LYS A 103 4.79 6.43 16.26
C LYS A 103 4.69 6.19 14.75
N CYS A 104 4.18 5.03 14.34
CA CYS A 104 3.88 4.76 12.93
C CYS A 104 2.96 5.85 12.33
N LEU A 105 1.82 6.13 12.95
CA LEU A 105 0.89 7.15 12.46
C LEU A 105 1.52 8.56 12.44
N GLN A 106 2.39 8.89 13.40
CA GLN A 106 3.12 10.16 13.41
C GLN A 106 4.08 10.30 12.23
N ILE A 107 4.74 9.21 11.82
CA ILE A 107 5.62 9.19 10.64
C ILE A 107 4.81 9.32 9.37
N LEU A 108 3.71 8.55 9.24
CA LEU A 108 2.87 8.57 8.05
C LEU A 108 2.23 9.94 7.78
N ASN A 109 1.96 10.74 8.81
CA ASN A 109 1.46 12.11 8.66
C ASN A 109 2.46 13.10 7.99
N GLN A 110 3.70 12.66 7.74
CA GLN A 110 4.72 13.46 7.06
C GLN A 110 4.72 13.24 5.55
N PHE A 111 3.99 12.22 5.07
CA PHE A 111 3.89 11.80 3.68
C PHE A 111 2.53 12.17 3.10
#